data_AF-A0ABC8JRM4-F1
#
_entry.id   AF-A0ABC8JRM4-F1
#
_cell.length_a   1.000
_cell.length_b   1.000
_cell.length_c   1.000
_cell.angle_alpha   90.00
_cell.angle_beta   90.00
_cell.angle_gamma   90.00
#
_symmetry.space_group_name_H-M   'P 1'
#
loop_
_entity.id
_entity.type
_entity.pdbx_description
1 polymer ?
#
loop_
_entity_poly.entity_id
_entity_poly.type
_entity_poly.pdbx_seq_one_letter_code
_entity_poly.pdbx_strand_id
1 'polypeptide(L)' 'MKQQFCMVAFFVFSFLLFVNLSEGKSGVPEDYWEKMMKKEPLPEPITDILNNPFRKGQERFVKNFNTKSIVIIYHNPNA' A
#
# COMPACT_ATOMS: atom_id res chain seq x y z
N MET A 1 -37.00 11.00 16.90
CA MET A 1 -36.28 11.53 15.70
C MET A 1 -34.78 11.27 15.72
N LYS A 2 -34.01 11.68 16.76
CA LYS A 2 -32.54 11.49 16.80
C LYS A 2 -32.09 10.01 16.77
N GLN A 3 -32.78 9.14 17.50
CA GLN A 3 -32.43 7.71 17.60
C GLN A 3 -32.65 6.94 16.28
N GLN A 4 -33.69 7.28 15.52
CA GLN A 4 -33.93 6.69 14.20
C GLN A 4 -32.86 7.14 13.19
N PHE A 5 -32.43 8.39 13.24
CA PHE A 5 -31.34 8.90 12.41
C PHE A 5 -30.02 8.19 12.70
N CYS A 6 -29.68 7.96 13.97
CA CYS A 6 -28.47 7.21 14.35
C CYS A 6 -28.49 5.77 13.84
N MET A 7 -29.63 5.07 13.92
CA MET A 7 -29.75 3.71 13.37
C MET A 7 -29.58 3.70 11.86
N VAL A 8 -30.25 4.60 11.13
CA VAL A 8 -30.12 4.70 9.67
C VAL A 8 -28.67 5.01 9.27
N ALA A 9 -28.02 5.95 9.95
CA ALA A 9 -26.62 6.26 9.69
C ALA A 9 -25.69 5.06 9.94
N PHE A 10 -25.93 4.29 11.01
CA PHE A 10 -25.16 3.09 11.31
C PHE A 10 -25.32 2.00 10.23
N PHE A 11 -26.55 1.76 9.78
CA PHE A 11 -26.81 0.80 8.70
C PHE A 11 -26.16 1.22 7.38
N VAL A 12 -26.26 2.50 7.01
CA VAL A 12 -25.63 3.04 5.79
C VAL A 12 -24.11 2.92 5.87
N PHE A 13 -23.51 3.26 7.01
CA PHE A 13 -22.06 3.15 7.22
C PHE A 13 -21.59 1.69 7.19
N SER A 14 -22.31 0.78 7.85
CA SER A 14 -22.00 -0.65 7.82
C SER A 14 -22.10 -1.23 6.41
N PHE A 15 -23.09 -0.79 5.62
CA PHE A 15 -23.24 -1.21 4.23
C PHE A 15 -22.11 -0.68 3.35
N LEU A 16 -21.74 0.60 3.51
CA LEU A 16 -20.59 1.20 2.82
C LEU A 16 -19.29 0.44 3.12
N LEU A 17 -19.05 0.07 4.38
CA LEU A 17 -17.87 -0.72 4.76
C LEU A 17 -17.89 -2.13 4.15
N PHE A 18 -19.05 -2.76 4.06
CA PHE A 18 -19.19 -4.10 3.46
C PHE A 18 -18.92 -4.07 1.96
N VAL A 19 -19.45 -3.07 1.22
CA VAL A 19 -19.23 -2.92 -0.22
C VAL A 19 -17.78 -2.58 -0.55
N ASN A 20 -17.11 -1.75 0.25
CA ASN A 20 -15.71 -1.39 0.00
C ASN A 20 -14.71 -2.51 0.34
N LEU A 21 -15.14 -3.58 1.03
CA LEU A 21 -14.24 -4.68 1.41
C LEU A 21 -13.83 -5.55 0.21
N SER A 22 -14.60 -5.55 -0.88
CA SER A 22 -14.30 -6.36 -2.07
C SER A 22 -13.28 -5.72 -3.03
N GLU A 23 -13.05 -4.41 -2.95
CA GLU A 23 -12.29 -3.69 -3.99
C GLU A 23 -10.80 -3.49 -3.65
N GLY A 24 -10.41 -3.72 -2.39
CA GLY A 24 -9.04 -3.44 -1.94
C GLY A 24 -7.98 -4.48 -2.33
N LYS A 25 -8.35 -5.62 -2.94
CA LYS A 25 -7.37 -6.71 -3.12
C LYS A 25 -7.67 -7.75 -4.21
N SER A 26 -8.39 -7.39 -5.29
CA SER A 26 -8.67 -8.39 -6.34
C SER A 26 -8.60 -7.87 -7.77
N GLY A 27 -7.91 -6.75 -8.00
CA GLY A 27 -7.52 -6.35 -9.36
C GLY A 27 -6.06 -6.72 -9.57
N VAL A 28 -5.73 -7.43 -10.65
CA VAL A 28 -4.34 -7.68 -11.01
C VAL A 28 -3.65 -6.32 -11.10
N PRO A 29 -2.48 -6.12 -10.47
CA PRO A 29 -1.75 -4.85 -10.51
C PRO A 29 -1.54 -4.31 -11.94
N GLU A 30 -1.52 -5.24 -12.90
CA GLU A 30 -1.43 -5.02 -14.33
C GLU A 30 -2.68 -4.33 -14.91
N ASP A 31 -3.89 -4.73 -14.53
CA ASP A 31 -5.15 -4.12 -15.00
C ASP A 31 -5.27 -2.66 -14.56
N TYR A 32 -4.88 -2.38 -13.30
CA TYR A 32 -4.85 -1.02 -12.76
C TYR A 32 -3.82 -0.16 -13.50
N TRP A 33 -2.62 -0.71 -13.72
CA TRP A 33 -1.56 -0.02 -14.42
C TRP A 33 -1.96 0.30 -15.86
N GLU A 34 -2.49 -0.67 -16.61
CA GLU A 34 -2.92 -0.49 -17.99
C GLU A 34 -3.97 0.63 -18.11
N LYS A 35 -4.94 0.66 -17.20
CA LYS A 35 -5.99 1.68 -17.16
C LYS A 35 -5.46 3.07 -16.84
N MET A 36 -4.56 3.20 -15.86
CA MET A 36 -4.05 4.50 -15.41
C MET A 36 -3.01 5.07 -16.36
N MET A 37 -2.15 4.21 -16.91
CA MET A 37 -0.97 4.58 -17.69
C MET A 37 -1.21 4.49 -19.19
N LYS A 38 -2.47 4.39 -19.64
CA LYS A 38 -2.86 4.40 -21.05
C LYS A 38 -2.06 3.38 -21.90
N LYS A 39 -1.93 2.15 -21.40
CA LYS A 39 -1.18 1.06 -22.04
C LYS A 39 0.35 1.23 -22.09
N GLU A 40 0.93 2.15 -21.32
CA GLU A 40 2.37 2.14 -21.12
C GLU A 40 2.79 0.88 -20.35
N PRO A 41 3.94 0.27 -20.71
CA PRO A 41 4.41 -0.94 -20.05
C PRO A 41 4.74 -0.65 -18.57
N LEU A 42 4.62 -1.67 -17.73
CA LEU A 42 5.02 -1.57 -16.34
C LEU A 42 6.55 -1.40 -16.24
N PRO A 43 7.05 -0.36 -15.56
CA PRO A 43 8.48 -0.17 -15.35
C PRO A 43 9.10 -1.37 -14.64
N GLU A 44 10.27 -1.80 -15.14
CA GLU A 44 11.04 -2.93 -14.62
C GLU A 44 11.19 -2.93 -13.08
N PRO A 45 11.50 -1.79 -12.40
CA PRO A 45 11.59 -1.76 -10.95
C PRO A 45 10.28 -2.10 -10.23
N ILE A 46 9.13 -1.74 -10.80
CA ILE A 46 7.81 -2.01 -10.22
C ILE A 46 7.44 -3.48 -10.45
N THR A 47 7.73 -3.99 -11.65
CA THR A 47 7.58 -5.40 -12.02
C THR A 47 8.35 -6.31 -11.06
N ASP A 48 9.61 -5.97 -10.77
CA ASP A 48 10.44 -6.72 -9.82
C ASP A 48 9.86 -6.73 -8.40
N ILE A 49 9.30 -5.60 -7.95
CA ILE A 49 8.65 -5.51 -6.64
C ILE A 49 7.34 -6.32 -6.60
N LEU A 50 6.61 -6.45 -7.71
CA LEU A 50 5.39 -7.28 -7.80
C LEU A 50 5.70 -8.78 -7.85
N ASN A 51 6.75 -9.14 -8.59
CA ASN A 51 7.21 -10.52 -8.74
C ASN A 51 8.04 -11.00 -7.54
N ASN A 52 8.34 -10.10 -6.60
CA ASN A 52 9.12 -10.42 -5.43
C ASN A 52 8.48 -11.56 -4.61
N PRO A 53 9.18 -12.71 -4.42
CA PRO A 53 8.67 -13.84 -3.65
C PRO A 53 8.39 -13.47 -2.18
N PHE A 54 9.09 -12.47 -1.63
CA PHE A 54 8.86 -11.93 -0.28
C PHE A 54 7.52 -11.22 -0.14
N ARG A 55 6.79 -10.96 -1.24
CA ARG A 55 5.44 -10.37 -1.21
C ARG A 55 4.34 -11.39 -0.89
N LYS A 56 4.57 -12.67 -1.19
CA LYS A 56 3.67 -13.78 -0.84
C LYS A 56 4.01 -14.38 0.52
N GLY A 57 5.29 -14.35 0.89
CA GLY A 57 5.74 -14.70 2.23
C GLY A 57 5.26 -13.66 3.24
N GLN A 58 4.74 -14.10 4.38
CA GLN A 58 4.43 -13.28 5.55
C GLN A 58 5.69 -12.72 6.23
N GLU A 59 6.71 -12.38 5.44
CA GLU A 59 7.93 -11.72 5.89
C GLU A 59 7.57 -10.26 6.11
N ARG A 60 6.82 -10.05 7.21
CA ARG A 60 6.60 -8.77 7.85
C ARG A 60 7.93 -8.04 7.77
N PHE A 61 7.95 -6.93 7.04
CA PHE A 61 9.03 -5.96 7.05
C PHE A 61 9.64 -5.98 8.45
N VAL A 62 10.84 -6.52 8.56
CA VAL A 62 11.50 -6.66 9.85
C VAL A 62 11.72 -5.24 10.32
N LYS A 63 10.85 -4.77 11.22
CA LYS A 63 10.87 -3.42 11.79
C LYS A 63 12.01 -3.29 12.81
N ASN A 64 13.15 -3.92 12.52
CA ASN A 64 14.38 -3.76 13.26
C ASN A 64 15.17 -2.59 12.64
N PHE A 65 14.48 -1.51 12.28
CA PHE A 65 15.15 -0.25 12.02
C PHE A 65 15.85 0.12 13.31
N ASN A 66 17.17 -0.06 13.35
CA ASN A 66 17.98 0.39 14.46
C ASN A 66 17.82 1.91 14.53
N THR A 67 17.02 2.40 15.47
CA THR A 67 16.79 3.83 15.70
C THR A 67 18.02 4.55 16.25
N LYS A 68 19.14 3.84 16.44
CA LYS A 68 20.42 4.46 16.74
C LYS A 68 20.76 5.45 15.64
N SER A 69 20.86 6.72 16.01
CA SER A 69 21.32 7.78 15.12
C SER A 69 22.75 7.46 14.68
N ILE A 70 22.93 7.09 13.41
CA ILE A 70 24.24 6.94 12.79
C ILE A 70 24.60 8.30 12.21
N VAL A 71 25.62 8.95 12.77
CA VAL A 71 26.21 10.16 12.19
C VAL A 71 27.40 9.71 11.35
N ILE A 72 27.30 9.89 10.02
CA ILE A 72 28.41 9.63 9.09
C ILE A 72 29.08 10.97 8.82
N ILE A 73 30.31 11.15 9.33
CA ILE A 73 31.12 12.34 9.07
C ILE A 73 32.08 12.02 7.94
N TYR A 74 31.90 12.69 6.80
CA TYR A 74 32.84 12.61 5.68
C TYR A 74 33.95 13.64 5.90
N HIS A 75 35.17 13.17 6.04
CA HIS A 75 36.36 14.01 5.98
C HIS A 75 36.92 13.97 4.57
N ASN A 76 37.09 15.14 3.95
CA ASN A 76 37.89 15.27 2.73
C ASN A 76 39.35 15.53 3.15
N PRO A 77 40.27 14.58 2.94
CA PRO A 77 41.67 14.76 3.31
C PRO A 77 42.42 15.77 2.42
N ASN A 78 41.78 16.26 1.34
CA ASN A 78 42.38 17.16 0.35
C ASN A 78 41.73 18.55 0.30
N ALA A 79 41.07 18.99 1.39
CA ALA A 79 40.47 20.32 1.48
C ALA A 79 41.43 21.36 2.07
#